data_AF-A0A367RPG3-F1
#
_entry.id   AF-A0A367RPG3-F1
#
_cell.length_a   1.000
_cell.length_b   1.000
_cell.length_c   1.000
_cell.angle_alpha   90.00
_cell.angle_beta   90.00
_cell.angle_gamma   90.00
#
_symmetry.space_group_name_H-M   'P 1'
#
loop_
_entity.id
_entity.type
_entity.pdbx_description
1 polymer ?
#
loop_
_entity_poly.entity_id
_entity_poly.type
_entity_poly.pdbx_seq_one_letter_code
_entity_poly.pdbx_strand_id
1 'polypeptide(L)'
;MQDFQDQRKKLQHQIEQLTQDTTRLRRINGSWDAGLTITTILLTLMITILASLNQIDDQNKKVTTSVLGAVIVAIQAIGNAFPVKQKAGSYRLLQAQASNLLIDVQYVENVEELRNISSQFRQLSIEAAKVETQ
;
A
#
# COMPACT_ATOMS: atom_id res chain seq x y z
N MET A 1 -23.48 22.10 -24.17
CA MET A 1 -22.69 22.72 -23.07
C MET A 1 -22.97 22.08 -21.72
N GLN A 2 -24.24 21.81 -21.36
CA GLN A 2 -24.60 21.14 -20.09
C GLN A 2 -24.02 19.71 -19.98
N ASP A 3 -24.16 18.90 -21.03
CA ASP A 3 -23.62 17.53 -21.11
C ASP A 3 -22.08 17.47 -20.96
N PHE A 4 -21.35 18.45 -21.50
CA PHE A 4 -19.89 18.54 -21.36
C PHE A 4 -19.46 18.82 -19.91
N GLN A 5 -20.14 19.76 -19.24
CA GLN A 5 -19.86 20.08 -17.84
C GLN A 5 -20.20 18.91 -16.90
N ASP A 6 -21.27 18.17 -17.20
CA ASP A 6 -21.66 16.99 -16.42
C ASP A 6 -20.68 15.83 -16.61
N GLN A 7 -20.24 15.58 -17.84
CA GLN A 7 -19.21 14.56 -18.13
C GLN A 7 -17.87 14.90 -17.46
N ARG A 8 -17.46 16.17 -17.50
CA ARG A 8 -16.27 16.66 -16.81
C ARG A 8 -16.35 16.44 -15.30
N LYS A 9 -17.46 16.84 -14.66
CA LYS A 9 -17.67 16.64 -13.21
C LYS A 9 -17.66 15.16 -12.83
N LYS A 10 -18.28 14.30 -13.64
CA LYS A 10 -18.28 12.85 -13.41
C LYS A 10 -16.87 12.27 -13.47
N LEU A 11 -16.09 12.65 -14.48
CA LEU A 11 -14.71 12.20 -14.63
C LEU A 11 -13.82 12.71 -13.49
N GLN A 12 -13.98 13.97 -13.10
CA GLN A 12 -13.29 14.54 -11.93
C GLN A 12 -13.59 13.73 -10.66
N HIS A 13 -14.86 13.41 -10.40
CA HIS A 13 -15.24 12.64 -9.23
C HIS A 13 -14.64 11.23 -9.23
N GLN A 14 -14.57 10.57 -10.39
CA GLN A 14 -13.94 9.25 -10.53
C GLN A 14 -12.43 9.30 -10.27
N ILE A 15 -11.74 10.34 -10.75
CA ILE A 15 -10.30 10.54 -10.48
C ILE A 15 -10.07 10.82 -9.00
N GLU A 16 -10.93 11.61 -8.35
CA GLU A 16 -10.87 11.86 -6.91
C GLU A 16 -11.04 10.58 -6.09
N GLN A 17 -12.04 9.74 -6.42
CA GLN A 17 -12.25 8.46 -5.75
C GLN A 17 -11.03 7.54 -5.89
N LEU A 18 -10.52 7.36 -7.11
CA LEU A 18 -9.32 6.54 -7.35
C LEU A 18 -8.12 7.05 -6.53
N THR A 19 -7.93 8.37 -6.48
CA THR A 19 -6.84 9.00 -5.72
C THR A 19 -6.97 8.71 -4.23
N GLN A 20 -8.17 8.80 -3.67
CA GLN A 20 -8.44 8.50 -2.26
C GLN A 20 -8.18 7.02 -1.93
N ASP A 21 -8.66 6.10 -2.76
CA ASP A 21 -8.47 4.66 -2.57
C ASP A 21 -6.98 4.29 -2.62
N THR A 22 -6.27 4.78 -3.63
CA THR A 22 -4.82 4.58 -3.80
C THR A 22 -4.03 5.12 -2.60
N THR A 23 -4.45 6.28 -2.06
CA THR A 23 -3.83 6.89 -0.87
C THR A 23 -4.05 6.04 0.38
N ARG A 24 -5.26 5.52 0.56
CA ARG A 24 -5.61 4.64 1.69
C ARG A 24 -4.80 3.36 1.64
N LEU A 25 -4.74 2.70 0.48
CA LEU A 25 -3.98 1.47 0.27
C LEU A 25 -2.48 1.68 0.51
N ARG A 26 -1.92 2.79 0.02
CA ARG A 26 -0.52 3.16 0.29
C ARG A 26 -0.22 3.30 1.77
N ARG A 27 -1.09 3.96 2.54
CA ARG A 27 -0.91 4.13 4.00
C ARG A 27 -0.97 2.80 4.72
N ILE A 28 -1.97 1.97 4.42
CA ILE A 28 -2.11 0.64 5.02
C ILE A 28 -0.84 -0.18 4.72
N ASN A 29 -0.43 -0.23 3.46
CA ASN A 29 0.76 -0.97 3.06
C ASN A 29 2.05 -0.48 3.74
N GLY A 30 2.23 0.84 3.86
CA GLY A 30 3.37 1.40 4.60
C GLY A 30 3.34 1.10 6.10
N SER A 31 2.17 1.20 6.73
CA SER A 31 1.99 0.89 8.16
C SER A 31 2.18 -0.59 8.47
N TRP A 32 1.74 -1.49 7.59
CA TRP A 32 1.94 -2.93 7.72
C TRP A 32 3.42 -3.29 7.69
N ASP A 33 4.19 -2.75 6.73
CA ASP A 33 5.62 -3.01 6.62
C ASP A 33 6.42 -2.53 7.85
N ALA A 34 6.15 -1.29 8.28
CA ALA A 34 6.77 -0.74 9.48
C ALA A 34 6.38 -1.54 10.73
N GLY A 35 5.10 -1.91 10.85
CA GLY A 35 4.58 -2.67 11.98
C GLY A 35 5.21 -4.07 12.11
N LEU A 36 5.31 -4.82 11.01
CA LEU A 36 5.92 -6.15 11.01
C LEU A 36 7.42 -6.08 11.35
N THR A 37 8.11 -5.06 10.85
CA THR A 37 9.53 -4.82 11.14
C THR A 37 9.75 -4.51 12.62
N ILE A 38 8.99 -3.56 13.18
CA ILE A 38 9.09 -3.19 14.61
C ILE A 38 8.77 -4.38 15.51
N THR A 39 7.72 -5.14 15.19
CA THR A 39 7.33 -6.33 15.96
C THR A 39 8.44 -7.38 15.96
N THR A 40 9.08 -7.60 14.81
CA THR A 40 10.21 -8.54 14.69
C THR A 40 11.40 -8.11 15.56
N ILE A 41 11.73 -6.82 15.58
CA ILE A 41 12.79 -6.27 16.44
C ILE A 41 12.46 -6.49 17.92
N LEU A 42 11.24 -6.17 18.34
CA LEU A 42 10.81 -6.34 19.73
C LEU A 42 10.83 -7.81 20.17
N LEU A 43 10.35 -8.73 19.33
CA LEU A 43 10.40 -10.17 19.60
C LEU A 43 11.84 -10.68 19.68
N THR A 44 12.73 -10.18 18.81
CA THR A 44 14.16 -10.51 18.86
C THR A 44 14.80 -10.00 20.14
N LEU A 45 14.50 -8.77 20.58
CA LEU A 45 14.98 -8.23 21.85
C LEU A 45 14.47 -9.04 23.05
N MET A 46 13.20 -9.46 23.03
CA MET A 46 12.62 -10.35 24.04
C MET A 46 13.38 -11.68 24.13
N ILE A 47 13.70 -12.30 22.99
CA ILE A 47 14.52 -13.51 22.94
C ILE A 47 15.89 -13.26 23.57
N THR A 48 16.56 -12.16 23.24
CA THR A 48 17.87 -11.80 23.79
C THR A 48 17.83 -11.61 25.32
N ILE A 49 16.79 -10.94 25.83
CA ILE A 49 16.59 -10.75 27.26
C ILE A 49 16.33 -12.10 27.96
N LEU A 50 15.42 -12.92 27.42
CA LEU A 50 15.12 -14.27 27.92
C LEU A 50 16.37 -15.16 27.96
N ALA A 51 17.21 -15.08 26.93
CA ALA A 51 18.47 -15.82 26.86
C ALA A 51 19.49 -15.33 27.89
N SER A 52 19.47 -14.04 28.26
CA SER A 52 20.41 -13.44 29.22
C SER A 52 20.01 -13.60 30.68
N LEU A 53 18.77 -13.98 30.99
CA LEU A 53 18.28 -14.11 32.37
C LEU A 53 18.61 -15.48 32.96
N ASN A 54 19.47 -15.54 33.98
CA ASN A 54 19.86 -16.81 34.61
C ASN A 54 18.81 -17.42 35.57
N GLN A 55 17.72 -16.70 35.88
CA GLN A 55 16.70 -17.12 36.85
C GLN A 55 15.61 -18.03 36.27
N ILE A 56 15.52 -18.16 34.95
CA ILE A 56 14.52 -19.02 34.28
C ILE A 56 15.15 -20.39 34.02
N ASP A 57 14.36 -21.45 34.18
CA ASP A 57 14.75 -22.81 33.83
C ASP A 57 15.15 -22.92 32.34
N ASP A 58 16.25 -23.61 32.05
CA ASP A 58 16.83 -23.66 30.70
C ASP A 58 15.93 -24.38 29.69
N GLN A 59 15.11 -25.33 30.12
CA GLN A 59 14.14 -25.99 29.26
C GLN A 59 13.01 -25.01 28.86
N ASN A 60 12.51 -24.23 29.82
CA ASN A 60 11.49 -23.22 29.56
C ASN A 60 12.00 -22.08 28.65
N LYS A 61 13.26 -21.65 28.82
CA LYS A 61 13.90 -20.70 27.90
C LYS A 61 13.94 -21.25 26.47
N LYS A 62 14.42 -22.49 26.30
CA LYS A 62 14.56 -23.12 24.99
C LYS A 62 13.22 -23.24 24.27
N VAL A 63 12.17 -23.66 24.97
CA VAL A 63 10.82 -23.75 24.41
C VAL A 63 10.31 -22.36 24.02
N THR A 64 10.43 -21.37 24.91
CA THR A 64 9.94 -20.01 24.67
C THR A 64 10.67 -19.34 23.51
N THR A 65 12.00 -19.44 23.46
CA THR A 65 12.82 -18.91 22.36
C THR A 65 12.50 -19.60 21.04
N SER A 66 12.27 -20.92 21.04
CA SER A 66 11.89 -21.66 19.83
C SER A 66 10.52 -21.22 19.31
N VAL A 67 9.55 -21.00 20.19
CA VAL A 67 8.20 -20.52 19.81
C VAL A 67 8.28 -19.09 19.27
N LEU A 68 8.98 -18.18 19.94
CA LEU A 68 9.17 -16.81 19.48
C LEU A 68 9.92 -16.75 18.16
N GLY A 69 10.95 -17.60 17.99
CA GLY A 69 11.68 -17.73 16.73
C GLY A 69 10.79 -18.20 15.58
N ALA A 70 9.92 -19.19 15.81
CA ALA A 70 8.96 -19.65 14.79
C ALA A 70 7.96 -18.55 14.41
N VAL A 71 7.50 -17.75 15.36
CA VAL A 71 6.62 -16.59 15.11
C VAL A 71 7.32 -15.54 14.26
N ILE A 72 8.60 -15.23 14.56
CA ILE A 72 9.39 -14.29 13.75
C ILE A 72 9.52 -14.78 12.30
N VAL A 73 9.83 -16.07 12.10
CA VAL A 73 9.94 -16.66 10.76
C VAL A 73 8.61 -16.57 10.00
N ALA A 74 7.48 -16.85 10.66
CA ALA A 74 6.16 -16.70 10.05
C ALA A 74 5.85 -15.24 9.66
N ILE A 75 6.18 -14.27 10.51
CA ILE A 75 6.04 -12.83 10.22
C ILE A 75 6.87 -12.44 8.99
N GLN A 76 8.12 -12.87 8.92
CA GLN A 76 9.01 -12.60 7.78
C GLN A 76 8.52 -13.27 6.50
N ALA A 77 8.01 -14.50 6.58
CA ALA A 77 7.43 -15.22 5.46
C ALA A 77 6.20 -14.48 4.89
N ILE A 78 5.32 -13.96 5.75
CA ILE A 78 4.17 -13.13 5.34
C ILE A 78 4.66 -11.84 4.67
N GLY A 79 5.65 -11.15 5.24
CA GLY A 79 6.22 -9.94 4.65
C GLY A 79 6.89 -10.16 3.29
N ASN A 80 7.42 -11.35 3.05
CA ASN A 80 8.01 -11.74 1.75
C ASN A 80 6.95 -12.23 0.74
N ALA A 81 5.92 -12.95 1.21
CA ALA A 81 4.86 -13.49 0.36
C ALA A 81 3.89 -12.40 -0.14
N PHE A 82 3.68 -11.35 0.65
CA PHE A 82 2.93 -10.17 0.24
C PHE A 82 3.91 -9.04 -0.04
N PRO A 83 4.15 -8.64 -1.31
CA PRO A 83 5.14 -7.61 -1.67
C PRO A 83 4.62 -6.19 -1.38
N VAL A 84 4.28 -5.94 -0.11
CA VAL A 84 3.63 -4.71 0.40
C VAL A 84 4.43 -3.46 0.03
N LYS A 85 5.78 -3.56 0.03
CA LYS A 85 6.72 -2.50 -0.38
C LYS A 85 6.65 -2.16 -1.87
N GLN A 86 6.63 -3.17 -2.75
CA GLN A 86 6.55 -2.94 -4.19
C GLN A 86 5.20 -2.32 -4.55
N LYS A 87 4.11 -2.82 -3.94
CA LYS A 87 2.77 -2.23 -4.10
C LYS A 87 2.73 -0.78 -3.65
N ALA A 88 3.34 -0.43 -2.50
CA ALA A 88 3.40 0.95 -2.02
C ALA A 88 4.12 1.91 -3.00
N GLY A 89 5.17 1.43 -3.67
CA GLY A 89 5.86 2.18 -4.73
C GLY A 89 4.98 2.41 -5.96
N SER A 90 4.30 1.37 -6.44
CA SER A 90 3.37 1.46 -7.56
C SER A 90 2.19 2.39 -7.25
N TYR A 91 1.63 2.32 -6.03
CA TYR A 91 0.58 3.25 -5.60
C TYR A 91 1.04 4.72 -5.55
N ARG A 92 2.32 4.99 -5.24
CA ARG A 92 2.87 6.36 -5.31
C ARG A 92 2.89 6.89 -6.74
N LEU A 93 3.24 6.06 -7.72
CA LEU A 93 3.24 6.44 -9.12
C LEU A 93 1.81 6.67 -9.63
N LEU A 94 0.89 5.75 -9.32
CA LEU A 94 -0.54 5.87 -9.67
C LEU A 94 -1.14 7.15 -9.08
N GLN A 95 -0.81 7.47 -7.83
CA GLN A 95 -1.28 8.70 -7.17
C GLN A 95 -0.76 9.97 -7.87
N ALA A 96 0.50 10.00 -8.30
CA ALA A 96 1.05 11.14 -9.03
C ALA A 96 0.38 11.33 -10.40
N GLN A 97 0.16 10.23 -11.13
CA GLN A 97 -0.55 10.26 -12.41
C GLN A 97 -2.02 10.67 -12.25
N ALA A 98 -2.72 10.16 -11.23
CA ALA A 98 -4.09 10.56 -10.92
C ALA A 98 -4.18 12.05 -10.56
N SER A 99 -3.21 12.57 -9.80
CA SER A 99 -3.13 13.99 -9.44
C SER A 99 -2.92 14.89 -10.66
N ASN A 100 -2.10 14.46 -11.62
CA ASN A 100 -1.91 15.20 -12.87
C ASN A 100 -3.20 15.23 -13.68
N LEU A 101 -3.86 14.08 -13.85
CA LEU A 101 -5.15 14.00 -14.56
C LEU A 101 -6.24 14.84 -13.91
N LEU A 102 -6.23 14.97 -12.59
CA LEU A 102 -7.18 15.80 -11.85
C LEU A 102 -6.99 17.29 -12.16
N ILE A 103 -5.74 17.74 -12.27
CA ILE A 103 -5.41 19.10 -12.70
C ILE A 103 -5.83 19.28 -14.17
N ASP A 104 -5.50 18.34 -15.05
CA ASP A 104 -5.83 18.43 -16.48
C ASP A 104 -7.36 18.50 -16.71
N VAL A 105 -8.16 17.74 -15.95
CA VAL A 105 -9.63 17.80 -16.04
C VAL A 105 -10.20 19.11 -15.50
N GLN A 106 -9.48 19.82 -14.62
CA GLN A 106 -9.89 21.13 -14.11
C GLN A 106 -9.70 22.25 -15.14
N TYR A 107 -8.75 22.10 -16.05
CA TYR A 107 -8.43 23.10 -17.07
C TYR A 107 -8.86 22.69 -18.48
N VAL A 108 -9.63 21.61 -18.61
CA VAL A 108 -10.11 21.12 -19.91
C VAL A 108 -11.09 22.10 -20.57
N GLU A 109 -10.80 22.48 -21.81
CA GLU A 109 -11.57 23.51 -22.53
C GLU A 109 -12.46 22.93 -23.62
N ASN A 110 -12.14 21.72 -24.11
CA ASN A 110 -12.86 21.09 -25.21
C ASN A 110 -13.12 19.58 -25.01
N VAL A 111 -14.02 19.05 -25.84
CA VAL A 111 -14.50 17.65 -25.77
C VAL A 111 -13.38 16.65 -26.13
N GLU A 112 -12.46 17.05 -27.00
CA GLU A 112 -11.37 16.18 -27.47
C GLU A 112 -10.33 15.96 -26.37
N GLU A 113 -9.94 17.02 -25.66
CA GLU A 113 -9.12 16.93 -24.46
C GLU A 113 -9.81 16.11 -23.37
N LEU A 114 -11.11 16.32 -23.14
CA LEU A 114 -11.87 15.54 -22.16
C LEU A 114 -11.85 14.04 -22.50
N ARG A 115 -11.98 13.70 -23.79
CA ARG A 115 -11.89 12.32 -24.27
C ARG A 115 -10.49 11.74 -24.09
N ASN A 116 -9.45 12.54 -24.31
CA ASN A 116 -8.06 12.15 -24.09
C ASN A 116 -7.78 11.89 -22.60
N ILE A 117 -8.23 12.77 -21.70
CA ILE A 117 -8.09 12.58 -20.25
C ILE A 117 -8.88 11.35 -19.80
N SER A 118 -10.08 11.13 -20.34
CA SER A 118 -10.87 9.91 -20.08
C SER A 118 -10.15 8.63 -20.50
N SER A 119 -9.47 8.65 -21.66
CA SER A 119 -8.65 7.52 -22.13
C SER A 119 -7.45 7.26 -21.20
N GLN A 120 -6.75 8.31 -20.77
CA GLN A 120 -5.62 8.20 -19.84
C GLN A 120 -6.08 7.68 -18.47
N PHE A 121 -7.24 8.15 -17.97
CA PHE A 121 -7.83 7.64 -16.74
C PHE A 121 -8.20 6.15 -16.83
N ARG A 122 -8.71 5.70 -17.99
CA ARG A 122 -9.00 4.28 -18.22
C ARG A 122 -7.74 3.43 -18.20
N GLN A 123 -6.65 3.90 -18.79
CA GLN A 123 -5.35 3.22 -18.74
C GLN A 123 -4.83 3.15 -17.29
N LEU A 124 -4.90 4.25 -16.56
CA LEU A 124 -4.51 4.31 -15.15
C LEU A 124 -5.31 3.33 -14.29
N SER A 125 -6.62 3.21 -14.55
CA SER A 125 -7.49 2.25 -13.84
C SER A 125 -7.09 0.79 -14.11
N ILE A 126 -6.68 0.48 -15.34
CA ILE A 126 -6.17 -0.85 -15.71
C ILE A 126 -4.83 -1.12 -15.01
N GLU A 127 -3.94 -0.12 -14.94
CA GLU A 127 -2.67 -0.25 -14.22
C GLU A 127 -2.88 -0.44 -12.71
N ALA A 128 -3.82 0.29 -12.11
CA ALA A 128 -4.21 0.11 -10.73
C ALA A 128 -4.70 -1.33 -10.45
N ALA A 129 -5.55 -1.87 -11.31
CA ALA A 129 -6.01 -3.26 -11.21
C ALA A 129 -4.87 -4.28 -11.31
N LYS A 130 -3.89 -4.05 -12.19
CA LYS A 130 -2.70 -4.91 -12.32
C LYS A 130 -1.88 -4.96 -11.04
N VAL A 131 -1.70 -3.82 -10.37
CA VAL A 131 -0.97 -3.72 -9.09
C VAL A 131 -1.66 -4.51 -7.98
N GLU A 132 -2.99 -4.65 -8.02
CA GLU A 132 -3.73 -5.46 -7.05
C GLU A 132 -3.56 -6.96 -7.28
N THR A 133 -3.48 -7.38 -8.55
CA THR A 133 -3.36 -8.79 -8.95
C THR A 133 -1.94 -9.39 -8.89
N GLN A 134 -0.91 -8.54 -8.79
CA GLN A 134 0.49 -8.96 -8.55
C GLN A 134 0.75 -9.26 -7.08
#